data_AF-A0A9X2GQ57-F1
#
_entry.id   AF-A0A9X2GQ57-F1
#
_cell.length_a   1.000
_cell.length_b   1.000
_cell.length_c   1.000
_cell.angle_alpha   90.00
_cell.angle_beta   90.00
_cell.angle_gamma   90.00
#
_symmetry.space_group_name_H-M   'P 1'
#
loop_
_entity.id
_entity.type
_entity.pdbx_description
1 polymer ?
#
loop_
_entity_poly.entity_id
_entity_poly.type
_entity_poly.pdbx_seq_one_letter_code
_entity_poly.pdbx_strand_id
1 'polypeptide(L)' 'MNEVIHYCCCTCNGTGLDPENARCRDCDGTGIDNHGA' A
#
# COMPACT_ATOMS: atom_id res chain seq x y z
N MET A 1 -3.15 21.62 -7.96
CA MET A 1 -3.35 20.17 -7.89
C MET A 1 -2.40 19.66 -6.82
N ASN A 2 -2.88 19.48 -5.59
CA ASN A 2 -2.04 19.04 -4.47
C ASN A 2 -2.00 17.51 -4.54
N GLU A 3 -1.15 16.98 -5.41
CA GLU A 3 -0.98 15.54 -5.57
C GLU A 3 -0.24 15.05 -4.33
N VAL A 4 -0.97 14.45 -3.38
CA VAL A 4 -0.34 13.76 -2.26
C VAL A 4 0.40 12.58 -2.88
N ILE A 5 1.74 12.63 -2.88
CA ILE A 5 2.56 11.53 -3.37
C ILE A 5 2.34 10.36 -2.42
N HIS A 6 1.45 9.46 -2.82
CA HIS A 6 1.23 8.19 -2.13
C HIS A 6 2.35 7.26 -2.59
N TYR A 7 3.32 6.99 -1.71
CA TYR A 7 4.35 5.99 -2.00
C TYR A 7 3.68 4.62 -2.10
N CYS A 8 4.14 3.77 -3.02
CA CYS A 8 3.63 2.40 -3.10
C CYS A 8 4.02 1.64 -1.82
N CYS A 9 3.09 0.86 -1.27
CA CYS A 9 3.36 0.00 -0.13
C CYS A 9 4.49 -0.98 -0.48
N CYS A 10 5.63 -0.89 0.24
CA CYS A 10 6.80 -1.72 0.01
C CYS A 10 6.52 -3.22 0.23
N THR A 11 5.58 -3.55 1.13
CA THR A 11 5.24 -4.93 1.46
C THR A 11 4.52 -5.65 0.32
N CYS A 12 3.56 -4.97 -0.32
CA CYS A 12 2.77 -5.55 -1.40
C CYS A 12 3.13 -5.01 -2.79
N ASN A 13 4.15 -4.15 -2.91
CA ASN A 13 4.56 -3.47 -4.14
C ASN A 13 3.39 -2.79 -4.87
N GLY A 14 2.49 -2.15 -4.13
CA GLY A 14 1.33 -1.47 -4.73
C GLY A 14 0.11 -2.35 -5.01
N THR A 15 0.19 -3.67 -4.84
CA THR A 15 -0.91 -4.57 -5.23
C THR A 15 -2.07 -4.59 -4.23
N GLY A 16 -1.82 -4.22 -2.97
CA GLY A 16 -2.78 -4.39 -1.88
C GLY A 16 -2.96 -5.84 -1.43
N LEU A 17 -2.15 -6.78 -1.94
CA LEU A 17 -2.25 -8.20 -1.62
C LEU A 17 -0.95 -8.73 -1.01
N ASP A 18 -1.08 -9.72 -0.14
CA ASP A 18 0.05 -10.49 0.38
C ASP A 18 0.37 -11.68 -0.57
N PRO A 19 1.45 -12.45 -0.32
CA PRO A 19 1.83 -13.58 -1.17
C PRO A 19 0.79 -14.72 -1.25
N GLU A 20 -0.13 -14.79 -0.29
CA GLU A 20 -1.22 -15.77 -0.27
C GLU A 20 -2.49 -15.23 -0.96
N ASN A 21 -2.39 -14.07 -1.62
CA ASN A 21 -3.49 -13.36 -2.26
C ASN A 21 -4.58 -12.91 -1.28
N ALA A 22 -4.24 -12.81 0.01
CA ALA A 22 -5.05 -12.18 1.04
C ALA A 22 -4.75 -10.68 1.11
N ARG A 23 -5.61 -9.95 1.83
CA ARG A 23 -5.50 -8.49 1.98
C ARG A 23 -4.18 -8.12 2.67
N CYS A 24 -3.37 -7.28 2.03
CA CYS A 24 -2.12 -6.80 2.62
C CYS A 24 -2.40 -6.03 3.92
N ARG A 25 -1.80 -6.47 5.03
CA ARG A 25 -2.05 -5.92 6.37
C ARG A 25 -1.39 -4.55 6.58
N ASP A 26 -0.28 -4.30 5.91
CA ASP A 26 0.53 -3.10 6.11
C ASP A 26 -0.08 -1.86 5.46
N CYS A 27 -0.85 -2.05 4.38
CA CYS A 27 -1.57 -0.97 3.70
C CYS A 27 -3.09 -1.13 3.75
N ASP A 28 -3.61 -2.06 4.56
CA ASP A 28 -5.02 -2.45 4.64
C ASP A 28 -5.68 -2.78 3.27
N GLY A 29 -4.88 -3.26 2.31
CA GLY A 29 -5.33 -3.58 0.96
C GLY A 29 -5.37 -2.42 -0.02
N THR A 30 -4.92 -1.23 0.38
CA THR A 30 -4.93 -0.04 -0.50
C THR A 30 -3.79 -0.02 -1.53
N GLY A 31 -2.72 -0.79 -1.28
CA GLY A 31 -1.49 -0.74 -2.08
C GLY A 31 -0.64 0.51 -1.80
N ILE A 32 -1.06 1.38 -0.89
CA ILE A 32 -0.40 2.65 -0.61
C ILE A 32 0.33 2.56 0.73
N ASP A 33 1.59 3.03 0.75
CA ASP A 33 2.33 3.20 1.98
C ASP A 33 1.82 4.44 2.73
N ASN A 34 1.03 4.20 3.77
CA ASN A 34 0.56 5.24 4.67
C ASN A 34 1.50 5.44 5.88
N HIS A 35 2.69 4.80 5.92
CA HIS A 35 3.62 4.90 7.05
C HIS A 35 4.30 6.27 7.23
N GLY A 36 3.97 7.27 6.41
CA GLY A 36 4.60 8.59 6.43
C GLY A 36 3.66 9.78 6.67
N ALA A 37 2.41 9.55 7.10
CA ALA A 37 1.45 10.62 7.41
C ALA A 37 1.50 11.04 8.90
#